data_AF-A0A7S2CV62-F1
#
_entry.id   AF-A0A7S2CV62-F1
#
_cell.length_a   1.000
_cell.length_b   1.000
_cell.length_c   1.000
_cell.angle_alpha   90.00
_cell.angle_beta   90.00
_cell.angle_gamma   90.00
#
_symmetry.space_group_name_H-M   'P 1'
#
loop_
_entity.id
_entity.type
_entity.pdbx_description
1 polymer ?
#
loop_
_entity_poly.entity_id
_entity_poly.type
_entity_poly.pdbx_seq_one_letter_code
_entity_poly.pdbx_strand_id
1 'polypeptide(L)'
;KGVEGIAADVKHCLDTAEYLREKLLVAGISARLNRLSSTVVMEKPVCDAFVKRWQLACEEDIAHVVVMPNVTRDKVDCFVEEFRQIIADEGPIEECGQNSPLATLRSEWQQADRHDSGSKELHAQS
;
A
#
# COMPACT_ATOMS: atom_id res chain seq x y z
N LYS A 1 14.93 -5.88 -24.17
CA LYS A 1 13.47 -5.65 -24.22
C LYS A 1 13.21 -4.55 -25.24
N GLY A 2 12.24 -4.73 -26.15
CA GLY A 2 11.80 -3.65 -27.05
C GLY A 2 10.77 -2.74 -26.36
N VAL A 3 10.23 -1.76 -27.09
CA VAL A 3 9.21 -0.82 -26.58
C VAL A 3 7.98 -1.55 -26.04
N GLU A 4 7.52 -2.60 -26.71
CA GLU A 4 6.37 -3.41 -26.27
C GLU A 4 6.63 -4.14 -24.95
N GLY A 5 7.87 -4.64 -24.75
CA GLY A 5 8.25 -5.30 -23.50
C GLY A 5 8.30 -4.33 -22.32
N ILE A 6 8.75 -3.09 -22.57
CA ILE A 6 8.76 -2.03 -21.57
C ILE A 6 7.33 -1.61 -21.23
N ALA A 7 6.45 -1.48 -22.23
CA ALA A 7 5.05 -1.16 -22.00
C ALA A 7 4.32 -2.24 -21.18
N ALA A 8 4.61 -3.52 -21.45
CA ALA A 8 4.07 -4.63 -20.68
C ALA A 8 4.58 -4.62 -19.22
N ASP A 9 5.87 -4.36 -19.01
CA ASP A 9 6.45 -4.22 -17.66
C ASP A 9 5.79 -3.07 -16.88
N VAL A 10 5.61 -1.90 -17.51
CA VAL A 10 4.97 -0.73 -16.89
C VAL A 10 3.54 -1.06 -16.49
N LYS A 11 2.76 -1.66 -17.40
CA LYS A 11 1.38 -2.08 -17.11
C LYS A 11 1.33 -3.04 -15.92
N HIS A 12 2.19 -4.05 -15.94
CA HIS A 12 2.30 -5.03 -14.84
C HIS A 12 2.61 -4.37 -13.49
N CYS A 13 3.53 -3.41 -13.46
CA CYS A 13 3.86 -2.68 -12.24
C CYS A 13 2.68 -1.86 -11.72
N LEU A 14 1.93 -1.18 -12.58
CA LEU A 14 0.77 -0.40 -12.19
C LEU A 14 -0.34 -1.31 -11.63
N ASP A 15 -0.69 -2.38 -12.36
CA ASP A 15 -1.69 -3.36 -11.94
C ASP A 15 -1.32 -4.02 -10.60
N THR A 16 -0.02 -4.32 -10.40
CA THR A 16 0.47 -4.95 -9.16
C THR A 16 0.55 -3.96 -7.99
N ALA A 17 0.82 -2.67 -8.25
CA ALA A 17 0.79 -1.64 -7.22
C ALA A 17 -0.63 -1.39 -6.71
N GLU A 18 -1.62 -1.34 -7.61
CA GLU A 18 -3.04 -1.25 -7.24
C GLU A 18 -3.45 -2.46 -6.39
N TYR A 19 -3.06 -3.66 -6.83
CA TYR A 19 -3.31 -4.89 -6.06
C TYR A 19 -2.68 -4.85 -4.66
N LEU A 20 -1.43 -4.40 -4.53
CA LEU A 20 -0.76 -4.26 -3.24
C LEU A 20 -1.53 -3.31 -2.31
N ARG A 21 -1.94 -2.14 -2.83
CA ARG A 21 -2.74 -1.18 -2.06
C ARG A 21 -4.04 -1.81 -1.56
N GLU A 22 -4.79 -2.47 -2.43
CA GLU A 22 -6.07 -3.11 -2.08
C GLU A 22 -5.90 -4.21 -1.02
N LYS A 23 -4.83 -4.98 -1.09
CA LYS A 23 -4.57 -6.03 -0.11
C LYS A 23 -4.20 -5.46 1.26
N LEU A 24 -3.45 -4.37 1.30
CA LEU A 24 -3.14 -3.63 2.54
C LEU A 24 -4.42 -3.04 3.16
N LEU A 25 -5.28 -2.41 2.34
CA LEU A 25 -6.63 -1.93 2.73
C LEU A 25 -7.44 -3.02 3.43
N VAL A 26 -7.58 -4.17 2.77
CA VAL A 26 -8.36 -5.31 3.30
C VAL A 26 -7.75 -5.87 4.60
N ALA A 27 -6.43 -5.78 4.75
CA ALA A 27 -5.73 -6.18 5.97
C ALA A 27 -5.90 -5.17 7.12
N GLY A 28 -6.55 -4.02 6.90
CA GLY A 28 -6.73 -2.95 7.89
C GLY A 28 -5.51 -2.03 8.04
N ILE A 29 -4.65 -1.97 7.01
CA ILE A 29 -3.39 -1.23 7.02
C ILE A 29 -3.53 -0.03 6.10
N SER A 30 -3.23 1.17 6.59
CA SER A 30 -3.29 2.41 5.81
C SER A 30 -2.19 2.45 4.75
N ALA A 31 -2.58 2.66 3.49
CA ALA A 31 -1.73 2.60 2.30
C ALA A 31 -2.16 3.52 1.10
N ARG A 32 -1.40 4.54 0.73
CA ARG A 32 -1.73 5.41 -0.42
C ARG A 32 -0.99 4.96 -1.68
N LEU A 33 -1.69 5.01 -2.80
CA LEU A 33 -1.10 4.88 -4.13
C LEU A 33 -1.55 6.06 -4.99
N ASN A 34 -0.61 6.67 -5.70
CA ASN A 34 -0.95 7.56 -6.80
C ASN A 34 -1.27 6.72 -8.03
N ARG A 35 -2.41 6.96 -8.70
CA ARG A 35 -2.91 6.13 -9.83
C ARG A 35 -1.90 5.88 -10.96
N LEU A 36 -0.98 6.81 -11.19
CA LEU A 36 0.03 6.72 -12.26
C LEU A 36 1.42 6.35 -11.72
N SER A 37 1.50 5.83 -10.50
CA SER A 37 2.75 5.46 -9.83
C SER A 37 2.77 3.97 -9.52
N SER A 38 3.96 3.39 -9.46
CA SER A 38 4.18 2.05 -8.91
C SER A 38 4.64 2.06 -7.44
N THR A 39 4.68 3.24 -6.82
CA THR A 39 5.07 3.40 -5.42
C THR A 39 3.84 3.49 -4.51
N VAL A 40 3.71 2.51 -3.62
CA VAL A 40 2.71 2.47 -2.55
C VAL A 40 3.35 2.99 -1.26
N VAL A 41 2.71 3.97 -0.62
CA VAL A 41 3.10 4.49 0.70
C VAL A 41 2.22 3.83 1.74
N MET A 42 2.76 3.35 2.85
CA MET A 42 2.02 2.65 3.90
C MET A 42 2.56 2.96 5.29
N GLU A 43 1.85 2.53 6.34
CA GLU A 43 2.34 2.63 7.72
C GLU A 43 3.64 1.83 7.87
N LYS A 44 4.60 2.37 8.63
CA LYS A 44 5.87 1.68 8.84
C LYS A 44 5.69 0.51 9.81
N PRO A 45 6.17 -0.71 9.48
CA PRO A 45 6.19 -1.81 10.43
C PRO A 45 7.14 -1.51 11.61
N VAL A 46 6.68 -1.82 12.83
CA VAL A 46 7.49 -1.69 14.07
C VAL A 46 8.67 -2.66 14.11
N CYS A 47 8.57 -3.78 13.38
CA CYS A 47 9.59 -4.81 13.34
C CYS A 47 10.73 -4.49 12.35
N ASP A 48 11.91 -4.11 12.86
CA ASP A 48 13.12 -3.87 12.07
C ASP A 48 13.56 -5.09 11.22
N ALA A 49 13.32 -6.31 11.71
CA ALA A 49 13.69 -7.53 10.98
C ALA A 49 12.87 -7.65 9.68
N PHE A 50 11.61 -7.25 9.70
CA PHE A 50 10.74 -7.24 8.53
C PHE A 50 11.15 -6.15 7.53
N VAL A 51 11.44 -4.94 8.02
CA VAL A 51 11.97 -3.84 7.20
C VAL A 51 13.23 -4.28 6.45
N LYS A 52 14.15 -4.96 7.13
CA LYS A 52 15.40 -5.48 6.53
C LYS A 52 15.16 -6.62 5.55
N ARG A 53 14.26 -7.55 5.88
CA ARG A 53 13.91 -8.70 5.01
C ARG A 53 13.35 -8.23 3.67
N TRP A 54 12.45 -7.26 3.70
CA TRP A 54 11.77 -6.74 2.52
C TRP A 54 12.38 -5.46 1.93
N GLN A 55 13.49 -4.99 2.53
CA GLN A 55 14.24 -3.79 2.12
C GLN A 55 13.35 -2.56 1.97
N LEU A 56 12.47 -2.33 2.94
CA LEU A 56 11.49 -1.24 2.89
C LEU A 56 12.18 0.11 3.06
N ALA A 57 11.83 1.06 2.19
CA ALA A 57 12.26 2.44 2.31
C ALA A 57 11.39 3.14 3.36
N CYS A 58 11.91 3.29 4.57
CA CYS A 58 11.18 3.90 5.68
C CYS A 58 11.57 5.37 5.87
N GLU A 59 10.58 6.22 6.08
CA GLU A 59 10.76 7.62 6.45
C GLU A 59 9.85 7.90 7.66
N GLU A 60 10.44 8.27 8.80
CA GLU A 60 9.73 8.47 10.07
C GLU A 60 8.83 7.28 10.45
N ASP A 61 7.51 7.45 10.35
CA ASP A 61 6.44 6.50 10.68
C ASP A 61 5.70 5.93 9.44
N ILE A 62 6.21 6.19 8.23
CA ILE A 62 5.73 5.61 6.98
C ILE A 62 6.81 4.79 6.25
N ALA A 63 6.36 3.91 5.37
CA ALA A 63 7.20 3.10 4.49
C ALA A 63 6.74 3.22 3.03
N HIS A 64 7.69 3.19 2.11
CA HIS A 64 7.46 3.24 0.67
C HIS A 64 7.84 1.88 0.06
N VAL A 65 6.91 1.31 -0.69
CA VAL A 65 7.09 0.08 -1.46
C VAL A 65 7.05 0.43 -2.94
N VAL A 66 8.17 0.22 -3.64
CA VAL A 66 8.24 0.42 -5.08
C VAL A 66 8.01 -0.92 -5.77
N VAL A 67 6.90 -1.04 -6.52
CA VAL A 67 6.60 -2.23 -7.30
C VAL A 67 7.45 -2.21 -8.58
N MET A 68 8.25 -3.25 -8.71
CA MET A 68 9.15 -3.48 -9.83
C MET A 68 8.67 -4.67 -10.68
N PRO A 69 9.09 -4.81 -11.94
CA PRO A 69 8.54 -5.83 -12.85
C PRO A 69 8.72 -7.30 -12.38
N ASN A 70 9.64 -7.55 -11.44
CA ASN A 70 9.89 -8.86 -10.84
C ASN A 70 9.00 -9.18 -9.63
N VAL A 71 8.15 -8.25 -9.22
CA VAL A 71 7.16 -8.42 -8.14
C VAL A 71 5.93 -9.11 -8.73
N THR A 72 5.50 -10.19 -8.08
CA THR A 72 4.32 -10.98 -8.48
C THR A 72 3.24 -10.86 -7.41
N ARG A 73 2.00 -11.22 -7.77
CA ARG A 73 0.89 -11.23 -6.81
C ARG A 73 1.16 -12.15 -5.61
N ASP A 74 1.80 -13.30 -5.82
CA ASP A 74 2.19 -14.20 -4.72
C ASP A 74 3.17 -13.53 -3.74
N LYS A 75 4.12 -12.73 -4.24
CA LYS A 75 5.03 -11.98 -3.37
C LYS A 75 4.30 -10.90 -2.58
N VAL A 76 3.34 -10.23 -3.22
CA VAL A 76 2.46 -9.26 -2.56
C VAL A 76 1.63 -9.93 -1.47
N ASP A 77 1.03 -11.08 -1.76
CA ASP A 77 0.21 -11.83 -0.79
C ASP A 77 1.06 -12.27 0.42
N CYS A 78 2.26 -12.81 0.16
CA CYS A 78 3.20 -13.19 1.21
C CYS A 78 3.63 -11.98 2.08
N PHE A 79 3.97 -10.86 1.44
CA PHE A 79 4.33 -9.62 2.13
C PHE A 79 3.20 -9.10 3.02
N VAL A 80 1.97 -9.03 2.49
CA VAL A 80 0.81 -8.50 3.23
C VAL A 80 0.44 -9.39 4.40
N GLU A 81 0.48 -10.72 4.23
CA GLU A 81 0.17 -11.64 5.32
C GLU A 81 1.22 -11.57 6.44
N GLU A 82 2.51 -11.54 6.09
CA GLU A 82 3.57 -11.35 7.09
C GLU A 82 3.44 -10.00 7.82
N PHE A 83 3.10 -8.93 7.09
CA PHE A 83 2.92 -7.62 7.71
C PHE A 83 1.72 -7.61 8.67
N ARG A 84 0.60 -8.21 8.26
CA ARG A 84 -0.59 -8.36 9.08
C ARG A 84 -0.30 -9.12 10.38
N GLN A 85 0.53 -10.18 10.31
CA GLN A 85 0.96 -10.93 11.49
C GLN A 85 1.79 -10.07 12.44
N ILE A 86 2.73 -9.28 11.92
CA ILE A 86 3.55 -8.38 12.74
C ILE A 86 2.70 -7.36 13.47
N ILE A 87 1.71 -6.76 12.79
CA ILE A 87 0.79 -5.81 13.43
C ILE A 87 -0.04 -6.51 14.52
N ALA A 88 -0.43 -7.77 14.31
CA ALA A 88 -1.18 -8.53 15.30
C ALA A 88 -0.34 -8.89 16.55
N ASP A 89 0.95 -9.17 16.38
CA ASP A 89 1.84 -9.59 17.46
C ASP A 89 2.46 -8.41 18.22
N GLU A 90 2.96 -7.41 17.51
CA GLU A 90 3.73 -6.28 18.08
C GLU A 90 2.87 -5.00 18.22
N GLY A 91 1.70 -4.97 17.58
CA GLY A 91 0.83 -3.79 17.51
C GLY A 91 1.14 -2.85 16.35
N PRO A 92 0.25 -1.86 16.08
CA PRO A 92 0.49 -0.82 15.09
C PRO A 92 1.56 0.16 15.59
N ILE A 93 2.22 0.85 14.66
CA ILE A 93 3.17 1.91 15.01
C ILE A 93 2.45 3.13 15.61
N GLU A 94 3.08 3.75 16.61
CA GLU A 94 2.62 5.01 17.19
C GLU A 94 3.02 6.20 16.30
N GLU A 95 2.12 7.17 16.14
CA GLU A 95 2.34 8.39 15.37
C GLU A 95 3.42 9.27 16.01
N CYS A 96 4.39 9.74 15.22
CA CYS A 96 5.47 10.62 15.69
C CYS A 96 4.98 12.07 15.89
N GLY A 97 3.96 12.27 16.72
CA GLY A 97 3.38 13.58 17.05
C GLY A 97 2.28 14.07 16.10
N GLN A 98 1.81 15.30 16.33
CA GLN A 98 0.57 15.86 15.74
C GLN A 98 0.64 16.17 14.23
N ASN A 99 1.83 16.15 13.62
CA ASN A 99 2.04 16.46 12.20
C ASN A 99 2.77 15.33 11.46
N SER A 100 2.58 14.08 11.88
CA SER A 100 3.34 12.98 11.30
C SER A 100 2.86 12.62 9.88
N PRO A 101 3.76 12.13 9.01
CA PRO A 101 3.38 11.60 7.70
C PRO A 101 2.28 10.52 7.80
N LEU A 102 2.29 9.71 8.85
CA LEU A 102 1.25 8.71 9.12
C LEU A 102 -0.12 9.33 9.43
N ALA A 103 -0.18 10.42 10.20
CA ALA A 103 -1.43 11.13 10.49
C ALA A 103 -2.09 11.65 9.20
N THR A 104 -1.26 12.16 8.26
CA THR A 104 -1.72 12.59 6.93
C THR A 104 -2.24 11.41 6.13
N LEU A 105 -1.48 10.30 6.09
CA LEU A 105 -1.85 9.07 5.39
C LEU A 105 -3.21 8.53 5.87
N ARG A 106 -3.42 8.44 7.19
CA ARG A 106 -4.68 7.97 7.80
C ARG A 106 -5.85 8.92 7.53
N SER A 107 -5.61 10.23 7.58
CA SER A 107 -6.63 11.25 7.30
C SER A 107 -7.09 11.24 5.84
N GLU A 108 -6.17 11.06 4.89
CA GLU A 108 -6.48 10.94 3.47
C GLU A 108 -7.25 9.65 3.15
N TRP A 109 -6.95 8.58 3.87
CA TRP A 109 -7.67 7.30 3.79
C TRP A 109 -9.14 7.42 4.17
N GLN A 110 -9.45 8.00 5.33
CA GLN A 110 -10.83 8.22 5.76
C GLN A 110 -11.66 9.07 4.77
N GLN A 111 -10.99 9.90 3.95
CA GLN A 111 -11.63 10.70 2.91
C GLN A 111 -11.86 9.91 1.61
N ALA A 112 -10.97 8.98 1.25
CA ALA A 112 -11.10 8.16 0.05
C ALA A 112 -12.27 7.17 0.14
N ASP A 113 -12.50 6.54 1.31
CA ASP A 113 -13.66 5.67 1.56
C ASP A 113 -15.01 6.41 1.44
N ARG A 114 -15.03 7.70 1.81
CA ARG A 114 -16.22 8.55 1.61
C ARG A 114 -16.48 8.87 0.14
N HIS A 115 -15.44 8.95 -0.69
CA HIS A 115 -15.59 9.29 -2.10
C HIS A 115 -16.02 8.07 -2.94
N ASP A 116 -15.55 6.86 -2.63
CA ASP A 116 -15.99 5.63 -3.34
C ASP A 116 -17.45 5.25 -3.02
N SER A 117 -17.92 5.55 -1.81
CA SER A 117 -19.32 5.34 -1.43
C SER A 117 -20.30 6.21 -2.25
N GLY A 118 -19.87 7.35 -2.77
CA GLY A 118 -20.69 8.23 -3.61
C GLY A 118 -20.91 7.73 -5.05
N SER A 119 -20.16 6.72 -5.51
CA SER A 119 -20.31 6.18 -6.87
C SER A 119 -21.11 4.87 -6.93
N LYS A 120 -21.36 4.23 -5.79
CA LYS A 120 -22.15 2.98 -5.72
C LYS A 120 -23.66 3.17 -5.57
N GLU A 121 -24.14 4.39 -5.29
CA GLU A 121 -25.59 4.68 -5.14
C GLU A 121 -26.32 5.01 -6.46
N LEU A 122 -25.66 5.04 -7.62
CA LEU A 122 -26.28 5.42 -8.89
C LEU A 122 -26.70 4.25 -9.82
N HIS A 123 -26.59 2.99 -9.39
CA HIS A 123 -26.97 1.83 -10.22
C HIS A 123 -28.06 0.92 -9.62
N ALA A 124 -28.77 1.35 -8.56
CA ALA A 124 -29.84 0.56 -7.94
C ALA A 124 -31.26 1.13 -8.14
N GLN A 125 -31.45 2.08 -9.07
CA GLN A 125 -32.78 2.57 -9.47
C GLN A 125 -32.83 2.81 -10.98
N SER A 126 -33.18 1.77 -11.75
CA SER A 126 -33.89 1.86 -13.04
C SER A 126 -34.46 0.49 -13.40
#